data_AF-A0A8T4ERW9-F1
#
_entry.id   AF-A0A8T4ERW9-F1
#
_cell.length_a   1.000
_cell.length_b   1.000
_cell.length_c   1.000
_cell.angle_alpha   90.00
_cell.angle_beta   90.00
_cell.angle_gamma   90.00
#
_symmetry.space_group_name_H-M   'P 1'
#
loop_
_entity.id
_entity.type
_entity.pdbx_description
1 polymer ?
#
loop_
_entity_poly.entity_id
_entity_poly.type
_entity_poly.pdbx_seq_one_letter_code
_entity_poly.pdbx_strand_id
1 'polypeptide(L)'
;MLRLSIRLITFAALGGALLTGIAGLFGWRPWDASSTALALVAAIAGIPADRWAAAAEQRRQMLSALGRELDKNREVLADPRFFPERQGQSLVYPRLMLSAVDTTFISGVLGGQRDQALLRALLDWRNAAEDVNRRLDITELRLCLVEEIDMGDLVALRLMTVLPDGPFAYAAECLGHLEKTLELDADVPAWRRGLRS
;
A
#
# COMPACT_ATOMS: atom_id res chain seq x y z
N MET A 1 -13.14 -22.01 -7.04
CA MET A 1 -14.41 -22.73 -7.23
C MET A 1 -15.33 -22.60 -6.01
N LEU A 2 -14.97 -23.07 -4.82
CA LEU A 2 -15.81 -23.01 -3.60
C LEU A 2 -16.36 -21.61 -3.25
N ARG A 3 -15.52 -20.57 -3.35
CA ARG A 3 -15.90 -19.18 -3.05
C ARG A 3 -16.94 -18.60 -4.02
N LEU A 4 -16.96 -19.09 -5.27
CA LEU A 4 -17.92 -18.65 -6.29
C LEU A 4 -19.27 -19.32 -6.07
N SER A 5 -19.27 -20.61 -5.71
CA SER A 5 -20.46 -21.39 -5.37
C SER A 5 -21.18 -20.81 -4.15
N ILE A 6 -20.45 -20.44 -3.10
CA ILE A 6 -21.04 -19.81 -1.91
C ILE A 6 -21.72 -18.50 -2.29
N ARG A 7 -21.05 -17.62 -3.07
CA ARG A 7 -21.64 -16.36 -3.53
C ARG A 7 -22.91 -16.58 -4.34
N LEU A 8 -22.88 -17.50 -5.32
CA LEU A 8 -24.04 -17.82 -6.16
C LEU A 8 -25.22 -18.32 -5.32
N ILE A 9 -24.97 -19.20 -4.36
CA ILE A 9 -26.02 -19.74 -3.48
C ILE A 9 -26.60 -18.64 -2.60
N THR A 10 -25.76 -17.77 -2.02
CA THR A 10 -26.24 -16.65 -1.18
C THR A 10 -27.05 -15.65 -2.00
N PHE A 11 -26.60 -15.26 -3.20
CA PHE A 11 -27.34 -14.34 -4.06
C PHE A 11 -28.64 -14.95 -4.59
N ALA A 12 -28.65 -16.23 -4.94
CA ALA A 12 -29.87 -16.94 -5.36
C ALA A 12 -30.89 -17.04 -4.21
N ALA A 13 -30.43 -17.32 -2.99
CA ALA A 13 -31.29 -17.32 -1.79
C ALA A 13 -31.85 -15.92 -1.49
N LEU A 14 -31.03 -14.88 -1.63
CA LEU A 14 -31.45 -13.48 -1.42
C LEU A 14 -32.47 -13.04 -2.48
N GLY A 15 -32.23 -13.37 -3.75
CA GLY A 15 -33.14 -13.10 -4.86
C GLY A 15 -34.47 -13.85 -4.67
N GLY A 16 -34.42 -15.10 -4.22
CA GLY A 16 -35.61 -15.87 -3.85
C GLY A 16 -36.39 -15.22 -2.70
N ALA A 17 -35.72 -14.79 -1.63
CA ALA A 17 -36.34 -14.07 -0.52
C ALA A 17 -37.04 -12.77 -0.98
N LEU A 18 -36.36 -11.98 -1.82
CA LEU A 18 -36.87 -10.73 -2.35
C LEU A 18 -38.11 -10.95 -3.22
N LEU A 19 -38.08 -11.90 -4.15
CA LEU A 19 -39.21 -12.25 -5.02
C LEU A 19 -40.41 -12.74 -4.19
N THR A 20 -40.17 -13.52 -3.13
CA THR A 20 -41.23 -13.99 -2.23
C THR A 20 -41.87 -12.84 -1.46
N GLY A 21 -41.08 -11.87 -1.00
CA GLY A 21 -41.58 -10.64 -0.36
C GLY A 21 -42.40 -9.76 -1.31
N ILE A 22 -41.93 -9.57 -2.54
CA ILE A 22 -42.64 -8.80 -3.58
C ILE A 22 -43.97 -9.48 -3.93
N ALA A 23 -43.99 -10.81 -4.10
CA ALA A 23 -45.23 -11.55 -4.38
C ALA A 23 -46.28 -11.42 -3.26
N GLY A 24 -45.85 -11.30 -2.00
CA GLY A 24 -46.73 -11.01 -0.86
C GLY A 24 -47.37 -9.62 -0.92
N LEU A 25 -46.63 -8.60 -1.38
CA LEU A 25 -47.16 -7.23 -1.54
C LEU A 25 -48.26 -7.12 -2.61
N PHE A 26 -48.21 -7.95 -3.64
CA PHE A 26 -49.24 -8.03 -4.69
C PHE A 26 -50.41 -8.96 -4.31
N GLY A 27 -50.43 -9.52 -3.08
CA GLY A 27 -51.49 -10.40 -2.61
C GLY A 27 -51.53 -11.77 -3.28
N TRP A 28 -50.46 -12.17 -3.99
CA TRP A 28 -50.39 -13.46 -4.68
C TRP A 28 -50.18 -14.65 -3.74
N ARG A 29 -49.79 -14.39 -2.47
CA ARG A 29 -49.57 -15.44 -1.47
C ARG A 29 -49.82 -14.91 -0.05
N PRO A 30 -50.48 -15.68 0.85
CA PRO A 30 -50.62 -15.29 2.25
C PRO A 30 -49.24 -15.16 2.93
N TRP A 31 -49.10 -14.21 3.85
CA TRP A 31 -47.87 -13.99 4.62
C TRP A 31 -47.63 -15.18 5.57
N ASP A 32 -46.70 -16.06 5.20
CA ASP A 32 -46.32 -17.24 5.99
C ASP A 32 -45.04 -17.00 6.80
N ALA A 33 -44.84 -17.79 7.87
CA ALA A 33 -43.61 -17.80 8.69
C ALA A 33 -42.32 -17.96 7.86
N SER A 34 -42.41 -18.49 6.65
CA SER A 34 -41.30 -18.62 5.70
C SER A 34 -40.77 -17.28 5.17
N SER A 35 -41.61 -16.24 5.00
CA SER A 35 -41.12 -14.91 4.57
C SER A 35 -40.34 -14.20 5.67
N THR A 36 -40.73 -14.37 6.93
CA THR A 36 -40.01 -13.82 8.10
C THR A 36 -38.67 -14.51 8.29
N ALA A 37 -38.62 -15.84 8.12
CA ALA A 37 -37.36 -16.59 8.15
C ALA A 37 -36.40 -16.15 7.02
N LEU A 38 -36.91 -15.92 5.81
CA LEU A 38 -36.14 -15.43 4.67
C LEU A 38 -35.60 -14.00 4.88
N ALA A 39 -36.40 -13.11 5.46
CA ALA A 39 -35.97 -11.76 5.83
C ALA A 39 -34.87 -11.79 6.89
N LEU A 40 -34.98 -12.68 7.88
CA LEU A 40 -33.95 -12.87 8.91
C LEU A 40 -32.66 -13.42 8.31
N VAL A 41 -32.74 -14.40 7.42
CA VAL A 41 -31.59 -14.94 6.68
C VAL A 41 -30.94 -13.87 5.80
N ALA A 42 -31.73 -13.02 5.14
CA ALA A 42 -31.22 -11.91 4.35
C ALA A 42 -30.53 -10.85 5.22
N ALA A 43 -31.10 -10.51 6.38
CA ALA A 43 -30.49 -9.59 7.33
C ALA A 43 -29.16 -10.12 7.89
N ILE A 44 -29.12 -11.41 8.25
CA ILE A 44 -27.89 -12.09 8.71
C ILE A 44 -26.86 -12.19 7.58
N ALA A 45 -27.30 -12.42 6.34
CA ALA A 45 -26.45 -12.50 5.16
C ALA A 45 -25.94 -11.13 4.65
N GLY A 46 -26.59 -10.02 5.00
CA GLY A 46 -26.14 -8.67 4.67
C GLY A 46 -24.88 -8.24 5.43
N ILE A 47 -24.76 -8.64 6.70
CA ILE A 47 -23.62 -8.32 7.58
C ILE A 47 -22.24 -8.69 6.98
N PRO A 48 -22.04 -9.90 6.41
CA PRO A 48 -20.77 -10.23 5.76
C PRO A 48 -20.53 -9.48 4.45
N ALA A 49 -21.57 -9.04 3.73
CA ALA A 49 -21.41 -8.27 2.49
C ALA A 49 -20.82 -6.87 2.79
N ASP A 50 -21.37 -6.18 3.79
CA ASP A 50 -20.86 -4.87 4.22
C ASP A 50 -19.43 -4.96 4.76
N ARG A 51 -19.13 -6.02 5.52
CA ARG A 51 -17.77 -6.27 6.02
C ARG A 51 -16.78 -6.56 4.89
N TRP A 52 -17.19 -7.28 3.85
CA TRP A 52 -16.35 -7.54 2.69
C TRP A 52 -16.14 -6.29 1.83
N ALA A 53 -17.20 -5.50 1.64
CA ALA A 53 -17.11 -4.23 0.92
C ALA A 53 -16.19 -3.26 1.67
N ALA A 54 -16.34 -3.13 2.99
CA ALA A 54 -15.48 -2.30 3.82
C ALA A 54 -14.02 -2.76 3.79
N ALA A 55 -13.75 -4.06 3.87
CA ALA A 55 -12.39 -4.59 3.77
C ALA A 55 -11.75 -4.36 2.39
N ALA A 56 -12.52 -4.51 1.32
CA ALA A 56 -12.06 -4.23 -0.04
C ALA A 56 -11.78 -2.72 -0.23
N GLU A 57 -12.65 -1.86 0.30
CA GLU A 57 -12.48 -0.41 0.26
C GLU A 57 -11.22 0.02 1.03
N GLN A 58 -11.06 -0.46 2.26
CA GLN A 58 -9.90 -0.16 3.10
C GLN A 58 -8.60 -0.58 2.43
N ARG A 59 -8.58 -1.77 1.79
CA ARG A 59 -7.43 -2.22 1.02
C ARG A 59 -7.13 -1.26 -0.14
N ARG A 60 -8.13 -0.89 -0.94
CA ARG A 60 -7.95 0.01 -2.09
C ARG A 60 -7.40 1.37 -1.66
N GLN A 61 -7.95 1.92 -0.57
CA GLN A 61 -7.46 3.17 0.01
C GLN A 61 -6.01 3.05 0.48
N MET A 62 -5.64 1.92 1.10
CA MET A 62 -4.25 1.67 1.52
C MET A 62 -3.30 1.59 0.32
N LEU A 63 -3.65 0.83 -0.72
CA LEU A 63 -2.84 0.73 -1.94
C LEU A 63 -2.68 2.09 -2.62
N SER A 64 -3.74 2.93 -2.60
CA SER A 64 -3.65 4.30 -3.12
C SER A 64 -2.76 5.21 -2.25
N ALA A 65 -2.77 5.04 -0.92
CA ALA A 65 -1.91 5.79 -0.02
C ALA A 65 -0.44 5.40 -0.19
N LEU A 66 -0.16 4.10 -0.24
CA LEU A 66 1.15 3.54 -0.58
C LEU A 66 1.64 4.10 -1.91
N GLY A 67 0.80 4.06 -2.95
CA GLY A 67 1.20 4.55 -4.27
C GLY A 67 1.67 6.00 -4.24
N ARG A 68 0.91 6.90 -3.59
CA ARG A 68 1.29 8.31 -3.45
C ARG A 68 2.57 8.50 -2.63
N GLU A 69 2.79 7.68 -1.60
CA GLU A 69 4.02 7.71 -0.81
C GLU A 69 5.24 7.28 -1.64
N LEU A 70 5.11 6.21 -2.43
CA LEU A 70 6.18 5.75 -3.33
C LEU A 70 6.51 6.78 -4.41
N ASP A 71 5.50 7.48 -4.95
CA ASP A 71 5.71 8.55 -5.94
C ASP A 71 6.52 9.70 -5.34
N LYS A 72 6.19 10.12 -4.11
CA LYS A 72 6.98 11.13 -3.37
C LYS A 72 8.39 10.64 -3.05
N ASN A 73 8.54 9.38 -2.67
CA ASN A 73 9.86 8.81 -2.38
C ASN A 73 10.74 8.71 -3.63
N ARG A 74 10.14 8.50 -4.81
CA ARG A 74 10.87 8.63 -6.08
C ARG A 74 11.39 10.05 -6.26
N GLU A 75 10.55 11.06 -6.01
CA GLU A 75 10.97 12.47 -6.11
C GLU A 75 12.13 12.77 -5.15
N VAL A 76 12.07 12.25 -3.92
CA VAL A 76 13.17 12.36 -2.95
C VAL A 76 14.43 11.69 -3.47
N LEU A 77 14.38 10.44 -3.95
CA LEU A 77 15.57 9.76 -4.49
C LEU A 77 16.16 10.44 -5.73
N ALA A 78 15.34 11.18 -6.48
CA ALA A 78 15.77 11.98 -7.62
C ALA A 78 16.21 13.40 -7.24
N ASP A 79 16.20 13.77 -5.94
CA ASP A 79 16.54 15.13 -5.51
C ASP A 79 18.00 15.47 -5.89
N PRO A 80 18.23 16.59 -6.63
CA PRO A 80 19.56 17.04 -7.02
C PRO A 80 20.57 17.17 -5.87
N ARG A 81 20.12 17.35 -4.63
CA ARG A 81 20.98 17.45 -3.43
C ARG A 81 21.76 16.18 -3.17
N PHE A 82 21.28 15.02 -3.62
CA PHE A 82 21.99 13.75 -3.51
C PHE A 82 23.10 13.59 -4.56
N PHE A 83 23.15 14.44 -5.58
CA PHE A 83 24.08 14.30 -6.71
C PHE A 83 25.30 15.22 -6.59
N PRO A 84 26.50 14.73 -6.97
CA PRO A 84 27.78 15.37 -6.69
C PRO A 84 27.98 16.74 -7.33
N GLU A 85 27.23 17.09 -8.37
CA GLU A 85 27.37 18.36 -9.11
C GLU A 85 26.84 19.58 -8.33
N ARG A 86 26.07 19.36 -7.25
CA ARG A 86 25.46 20.42 -6.42
C ARG A 86 25.73 20.28 -4.92
N GLN A 87 26.67 19.42 -4.52
CA GLN A 87 27.00 19.19 -3.11
C GLN A 87 27.88 20.32 -2.55
N GLY A 88 27.54 20.77 -1.33
CA GLY A 88 28.23 21.87 -0.63
C GLY A 88 27.31 22.97 -0.08
N GLN A 89 26.01 22.95 -0.42
CA GLN A 89 25.07 24.02 -0.03
C GLN A 89 24.00 23.61 0.99
N SER A 90 23.72 22.31 1.16
CA SER A 90 22.65 21.83 2.06
C SER A 90 23.22 20.92 3.14
N LEU A 91 23.06 21.32 4.39
CA LEU A 91 23.36 20.51 5.59
C LEU A 91 22.21 19.59 5.98
N VAL A 92 21.07 19.68 5.29
CA VAL A 92 19.87 18.89 5.55
C VAL A 92 19.41 18.21 4.26
N TYR A 93 19.35 16.89 4.28
CA TYR A 93 18.91 16.04 3.19
C TYR A 93 17.45 15.62 3.39
N PRO A 94 16.63 15.59 2.32
CA PRO A 94 15.26 15.10 2.43
C PRO A 94 15.24 13.62 2.84
N ARG A 95 14.18 13.21 3.55
CA ARG A 95 14.01 11.85 4.09
C ARG A 95 12.99 11.07 3.29
N LEU A 96 13.19 9.76 3.20
CA LEU A 96 12.22 8.83 2.64
C LEU A 96 11.06 8.65 3.62
N MET A 97 9.84 8.81 3.12
CA MET A 97 8.60 8.66 3.87
C MET A 97 8.26 7.17 4.04
N LEU A 98 7.82 6.80 5.24
CA LEU A 98 7.42 5.43 5.60
C LEU A 98 6.03 5.36 6.26
N SER A 99 5.27 6.45 6.24
CA SER A 99 4.01 6.57 6.99
C SER A 99 2.93 5.60 6.51
N ALA A 100 2.71 5.50 5.20
CA ALA A 100 1.75 4.59 4.61
C ALA A 100 2.24 3.14 4.68
N VAL A 101 3.54 2.92 4.53
CA VAL A 101 4.18 1.61 4.72
C VAL A 101 3.94 1.09 6.14
N ASP A 102 4.25 1.87 7.18
CA ASP A 102 4.06 1.48 8.57
C ASP A 102 2.57 1.27 8.90
N THR A 103 1.70 2.16 8.40
CA THR A 103 0.25 2.00 8.56
C THR A 103 -0.26 0.70 7.91
N THR A 104 0.33 0.30 6.79
CA THR A 104 0.00 -0.97 6.11
C THR A 104 0.36 -2.17 6.99
N PHE A 105 1.54 -2.17 7.62
CA PHE A 105 1.94 -3.23 8.53
C PHE A 105 1.06 -3.29 9.78
N ILE A 106 0.76 -2.14 10.39
CA ILE A 106 -0.05 -2.04 11.62
C ILE A 106 -1.51 -2.47 11.35
N SER A 107 -2.09 -2.04 10.23
CA SER A 107 -3.49 -2.34 9.91
C SER A 107 -3.75 -3.80 9.51
N GLY A 108 -2.72 -4.53 9.10
CA GLY A 108 -2.85 -5.92 8.64
C GLY A 108 -3.72 -6.09 7.37
N VAL A 109 -4.01 -5.00 6.65
CA VAL A 109 -4.94 -5.02 5.50
C VAL A 109 -4.43 -5.88 4.33
N LEU A 110 -3.11 -6.13 4.29
CA LEU A 110 -2.41 -7.00 3.35
C LEU A 110 -2.06 -8.37 3.95
N GLY A 111 -2.81 -8.86 4.95
CA GLY A 111 -2.57 -10.14 5.60
C GLY A 111 -3.00 -11.37 4.79
N GLY A 112 -3.52 -11.20 3.57
CA GLY A 112 -4.02 -12.30 2.75
C GLY A 112 -2.89 -13.11 2.10
N GLN A 113 -3.14 -14.40 1.80
CA GLN A 113 -2.15 -15.23 1.09
C GLN A 113 -1.75 -14.66 -0.28
N ARG A 114 -2.67 -13.94 -0.94
CA ARG A 114 -2.41 -13.24 -2.22
C ARG A 114 -1.40 -12.09 -2.10
N ASP A 115 -1.18 -11.59 -0.89
CA ASP A 115 -0.39 -10.37 -0.63
C ASP A 115 1.05 -10.66 -0.21
N GLN A 116 1.43 -11.93 -0.08
CA GLN A 116 2.74 -12.29 0.47
C GLN A 116 3.90 -11.70 -0.33
N ALA A 117 3.80 -11.64 -1.66
CA ALA A 117 4.82 -11.03 -2.51
C ALA A 117 4.92 -9.52 -2.26
N LEU A 118 3.78 -8.82 -2.20
CA LEU A 118 3.72 -7.39 -1.95
C LEU A 118 4.23 -7.05 -0.54
N LEU A 119 3.87 -7.84 0.46
CA LEU A 119 4.31 -7.63 1.84
C LEU A 119 5.83 -7.81 2.00
N ARG A 120 6.41 -8.79 1.28
CA ARG A 120 7.87 -8.96 1.24
C ARG A 120 8.55 -7.77 0.58
N ALA A 121 8.09 -7.34 -0.60
CA ALA A 121 8.63 -6.17 -1.27
C ALA A 121 8.50 -4.88 -0.43
N LEU A 122 7.39 -4.72 0.31
CA LEU A 122 7.21 -3.61 1.26
C LEU A 122 8.19 -3.66 2.42
N LEU A 123 8.49 -4.86 2.94
CA LEU A 123 9.45 -5.03 4.02
C LEU A 123 10.88 -4.71 3.55
N ASP A 124 11.25 -5.18 2.36
CA ASP A 124 12.55 -4.91 1.77
C ASP A 124 12.74 -3.41 1.51
N TRP A 125 11.71 -2.75 0.95
CA TRP A 125 11.68 -1.29 0.80
C TRP A 125 11.81 -0.56 2.15
N ARG A 126 11.02 -0.95 3.16
CA ARG A 126 11.06 -0.33 4.49
C ARG A 126 12.47 -0.39 5.08
N ASN A 127 13.09 -1.55 5.06
CA ASN A 127 14.45 -1.75 5.58
C ASN A 127 15.48 -0.91 4.81
N ALA A 128 15.38 -0.87 3.48
CA ALA A 128 16.29 -0.07 2.64
C ALA A 128 16.14 1.44 2.92
N ALA A 129 14.91 1.92 3.03
CA ALA A 129 14.62 3.33 3.31
C ALA A 129 15.03 3.74 4.73
N GLU A 130 14.83 2.88 5.73
CA GLU A 130 15.32 3.10 7.10
C GLU A 130 16.86 3.17 7.14
N ASP A 131 17.58 2.30 6.41
CA ASP A 131 19.04 2.35 6.34
C ASP A 131 19.54 3.65 5.70
N VAL A 132 18.93 4.09 4.60
CA VAL A 132 19.25 5.38 3.95
C VAL A 132 19.00 6.55 4.91
N ASN A 133 17.82 6.62 5.52
CA ASN A 133 17.48 7.69 6.45
C ASN A 133 18.44 7.74 7.65
N ARG A 134 18.75 6.57 8.24
CA ARG A 134 19.69 6.46 9.37
C ARG A 134 21.09 6.93 8.99
N ARG A 135 21.57 6.59 7.79
CA ARG A 135 22.89 7.04 7.32
C ARG A 135 22.91 8.55 7.14
N LEU A 136 21.85 9.12 6.57
CA LEU A 136 21.71 10.58 6.45
C LEU A 136 21.69 11.24 7.84
N ASP A 137 20.96 10.69 8.81
CA ASP A 137 20.96 11.22 10.19
C ASP A 137 22.37 11.25 10.79
N ILE A 138 23.11 10.14 10.69
CA ILE A 138 24.49 10.04 11.21
C ILE A 138 25.40 11.05 10.50
N THR A 139 25.26 11.16 9.19
CA THR A 139 26.02 12.08 8.38
C THR A 139 25.77 13.54 8.76
N GLU A 140 24.51 13.94 8.87
CA GLU A 140 24.13 15.31 9.25
C GLU A 140 24.60 15.66 10.65
N LEU A 141 24.51 14.71 11.59
CA LEU A 141 25.06 14.87 12.94
C LEU A 141 26.58 15.08 12.92
N ARG A 142 27.32 14.30 12.12
CA ARG A 142 28.78 14.47 11.98
C ARG A 142 29.14 15.84 11.40
N LEU A 143 28.44 16.28 10.35
CA LEU A 143 28.67 17.59 9.74
C LEU A 143 28.36 18.75 10.68
N CYS A 144 27.38 18.59 11.59
CA CYS A 144 27.06 19.62 12.58
C CYS A 144 28.01 19.65 13.80
N LEU A 145 28.69 18.55 14.12
CA LEU A 145 29.48 18.40 15.35
C LEU A 145 30.97 18.71 15.19
N VAL A 146 31.51 18.71 13.97
CA VAL A 146 32.95 18.93 13.73
C VAL A 146 33.18 20.40 13.31
N GLU A 147 34.02 21.13 14.06
CA GLU A 147 34.38 22.55 13.77
C GLU A 147 35.12 22.72 12.43
N GLU A 148 35.85 21.70 11.97
CA GLU A 148 36.46 21.62 10.64
C GLU A 148 35.98 20.35 9.92
N ILE A 149 35.16 20.51 8.89
CA ILE A 149 34.71 19.38 8.05
C ILE A 149 35.94 18.78 7.35
N ASP A 150 36.35 17.58 7.75
CA ASP A 150 37.36 16.81 7.02
C ASP A 150 36.78 16.45 5.65
N MET A 151 37.51 16.81 4.59
CA MET A 151 37.18 16.44 3.21
C MET A 151 37.04 14.93 3.03
N GLY A 152 37.68 14.12 3.89
CA GLY A 152 37.51 12.66 3.94
C GLY A 152 36.08 12.21 4.26
N ASP A 153 35.40 12.88 5.20
CA ASP A 153 34.02 12.55 5.59
C ASP A 153 33.02 12.92 4.48
N LEU A 154 33.24 14.05 3.81
CA LEU A 154 32.45 14.45 2.63
C LEU A 154 32.65 13.48 1.46
N VAL A 155 33.86 12.96 1.26
CA VAL A 155 34.15 11.96 0.23
C VAL A 155 33.50 10.62 0.56
N ALA A 156 33.48 10.19 1.82
CA ALA A 156 32.76 8.99 2.23
C ALA A 156 31.25 9.10 1.96
N LEU A 157 30.69 10.27 2.24
CA LEU A 157 29.31 10.67 1.91
C LEU A 157 29.02 10.60 0.39
N ARG A 158 29.97 11.14 -0.40
CA ARG A 158 29.94 11.12 -1.86
C ARG A 158 29.98 9.70 -2.41
N LEU A 159 30.80 8.83 -1.81
CA LEU A 159 30.87 7.44 -2.21
C LEU A 159 29.54 6.72 -1.91
N MET A 160 28.93 6.93 -0.73
CA MET A 160 27.66 6.27 -0.38
C MET A 160 26.48 6.61 -1.31
N THR A 161 26.45 7.82 -1.88
CA THR A 161 25.38 8.28 -2.78
C THR A 161 25.62 7.88 -4.24
N VAL A 162 26.89 7.73 -4.65
CA VAL A 162 27.29 7.50 -6.05
C VAL A 162 27.67 6.04 -6.33
N LEU A 163 27.94 5.24 -5.30
CA LEU A 163 28.26 3.82 -5.45
C LEU A 163 27.12 3.10 -6.18
N PRO A 164 27.41 2.40 -7.30
CA PRO A 164 26.39 1.68 -8.07
C PRO A 164 25.70 0.57 -7.26
N ASP A 165 26.38 0.04 -6.24
CA ASP A 165 25.85 -0.94 -5.28
C ASP A 165 25.65 -0.31 -3.88
N GLY A 166 25.53 1.02 -3.83
CA GLY A 166 25.36 1.78 -2.59
C GLY A 166 23.95 1.67 -2.00
N PRO A 167 23.76 2.13 -0.74
CA PRO A 167 22.46 2.08 -0.06
C PRO A 167 21.35 2.82 -0.82
N PHE A 168 21.69 3.92 -1.54
CA PHE A 168 20.75 4.63 -2.39
C PHE A 168 20.33 3.83 -3.63
N ALA A 169 21.27 3.16 -4.28
CA ALA A 169 21.00 2.32 -5.44
C ALA A 169 20.13 1.12 -5.04
N TYR A 170 20.45 0.48 -3.90
CA TYR A 170 19.65 -0.60 -3.33
C TYR A 170 18.23 -0.13 -2.98
N ALA A 171 18.06 1.03 -2.34
CA ALA A 171 16.75 1.59 -2.06
C ALA A 171 15.95 1.88 -3.34
N ALA A 172 16.60 2.42 -4.38
CA ALA A 172 15.97 2.66 -5.68
C ALA A 172 15.54 1.34 -6.37
N GLU A 173 16.34 0.28 -6.24
CA GLU A 173 16.00 -1.05 -6.74
C GLU A 173 14.79 -1.64 -6.00
N CYS A 174 14.79 -1.60 -4.66
CA CYS A 174 13.66 -2.04 -3.85
C CYS A 174 12.39 -1.26 -4.19
N LEU A 175 12.48 0.06 -4.39
CA LEU A 175 11.36 0.90 -4.81
C LEU A 175 10.82 0.44 -6.17
N GLY A 176 11.70 0.22 -7.15
CA GLY A 176 11.32 -0.27 -8.48
C GLY A 176 10.70 -1.67 -8.45
N HIS A 177 11.20 -2.58 -7.62
CA HIS A 177 10.62 -3.91 -7.43
C HIS A 177 9.22 -3.84 -6.78
N LEU A 178 9.08 -3.02 -5.74
CA LEU A 178 7.82 -2.80 -5.05
C LEU A 178 6.75 -2.23 -5.98
N GLU A 179 7.10 -1.23 -6.79
CA GLU A 179 6.17 -0.65 -7.76
C GLU A 179 5.72 -1.64 -8.83
N LYS A 180 6.63 -2.43 -9.39
CA LYS A 180 6.28 -3.51 -10.32
C LYS A 180 5.31 -4.50 -9.66
N THR A 181 5.57 -4.85 -8.41
CA THR A 181 4.70 -5.75 -7.64
C THR A 181 3.33 -5.13 -7.39
N LEU A 182 3.28 -3.81 -7.16
CA LEU A 182 2.03 -3.07 -6.98
C LEU A 182 1.26 -2.97 -8.29
N GLU A 183 1.92 -2.68 -9.42
CA GLU A 183 1.30 -2.60 -10.75
C GLU A 183 0.67 -3.92 -11.23
N LEU A 184 1.20 -5.06 -10.76
CA LEU A 184 0.63 -6.38 -11.02
C LEU A 184 -0.63 -6.66 -10.19
N ASP A 185 -0.94 -5.85 -9.18
CA ASP A 185 -2.15 -5.99 -8.38
C ASP A 185 -3.34 -5.32 -9.08
N ALA A 186 -4.37 -6.11 -9.36
CA ALA A 186 -5.58 -5.68 -10.07
C ALA A 186 -6.40 -4.63 -9.30
N ASP A 187 -6.22 -4.55 -7.97
CA ASP A 187 -6.94 -3.61 -7.11
C ASP A 187 -6.30 -2.19 -7.11
N VAL A 188 -5.24 -1.98 -7.89
CA VAL A 188 -4.56 -0.67 -7.98
C VAL A 188 -5.36 0.34 -8.82
N PRO A 189 -5.51 1.59 -8.32
CA PRO A 189 -6.28 2.62 -9.02
C PRO A 189 -5.83 2.85 -10.46
N ALA A 190 -6.80 3.01 -11.37
CA ALA A 190 -6.56 3.17 -12.80
C ALA A 190 -5.67 4.37 -13.16
N TRP A 191 -5.68 5.45 -12.34
CA TRP A 191 -4.82 6.62 -12.55
C TRP A 191 -3.33 6.29 -12.51
N ARG A 192 -2.94 5.22 -11.81
CA ARG A 192 -1.55 4.75 -11.76
C ARG A 192 -1.13 3.96 -13.00
N ARG A 193 -2.07 3.30 -13.69
CA ARG A 193 -1.80 2.55 -14.93
C ARG A 193 -1.60 3.46 -16.15
N GLY A 194 -2.07 4.71 -16.10
CA GLY A 194 -2.03 5.65 -17.23
C GLY A 194 -0.89 6.68 -17.21
N LEU A 195 -0.09 6.77 -16.14
CA LEU A 195 0.94 7.81 -15.98
C LEU A 195 2.35 7.42 -16.46
N ARG A 196 2.51 6.24 -17.10
CA ARG A 196 3.80 5.79 -17.67
C ARG A 196 3.75 5.56 -19.20
N SER A 197 2.90 6.29 -19.94
CA SER A 197 2.97 6.36 -21.40
C SER A 197 3.76 7.57 -21.87
#